data_AF-A0AAE2JI64-F1
#
_entry.id   AF-A0AAE2JI64-F1
#
_cell.length_a   1.000
_cell.length_b   1.000
_cell.length_c   1.000
_cell.angle_alpha   90.00
_cell.angle_beta   90.00
_cell.angle_gamma   90.00
#
_symmetry.space_group_name_H-M   'P 1'
#
loop_
_entity.id
_entity.type
_entity.pdbx_description
1 polymer ?
#
loop_
_entity_poly.entity_id
_entity_poly.type
_entity_poly.pdbx_seq_one_letter_code
_entity_poly.pdbx_strand_id
1 'polypeptide(L)'
;MSKKLHIKTWGCQMNEYDSQKMAELLDATNGYQLTEDATDADVILLNTCSIREKAQEKVFHQLGRWKLLKDDKPDLIIGVGGCVASQEGDSIRQRAPFVDVIFGPQTLHRLPEMIKQVQGDKGSSVVDISFPEIEKFDRLPEPKADGPSAFVSIMEGCSKYCTFCVVPYTRGEEVSRPVDDVLLEVAQLAEQGVREVNLLGQNVNAYRGDTHDGEICYFSDLIRLIAAIDGIDRIRYTTSHPVEFTPDIIDVYADVPELVDHLHLPVQSGSDRILNLMKRGHTAIEYKSTIRKLRKIRPNLSMSSDFIIGFPGESKEDFEATMKLISDIGFDMSFSFIYSARPGTPAADLPDDVTEQEKKERLYLLQNRITQMAQQISRQMFDTEQRILVEGPSKKNPMELRGRTENNRVVNFVGPHTVIGQFVDVRITEALPNSLRGDLIRTESEMNLRREVAPSAILTKAAAAEPKPDTVNEIGVATFVP
;
A
#
# COMPACT_ATOMS: atom_id res chain seq x y z
N MET A 1 -21.50 -5.72 30.20
CA MET A 1 -21.34 -4.69 29.15
C MET A 1 -20.29 -5.20 28.18
N SER A 2 -20.46 -4.97 26.88
CA SER A 2 -19.43 -5.28 25.88
C SER A 2 -18.19 -4.45 26.19
N LYS A 3 -17.00 -5.06 26.23
CA LYS A 3 -15.76 -4.30 26.41
C LYS A 3 -15.52 -3.41 25.18
N LYS A 4 -15.00 -2.21 25.39
CA LYS A 4 -14.79 -1.21 24.33
C LYS A 4 -13.31 -1.05 24.00
N LEU A 5 -13.01 -0.91 22.71
CA LEU A 5 -11.67 -0.75 22.16
C LEU A 5 -11.58 0.54 21.35
N HIS A 6 -10.61 1.38 21.65
CA HIS A 6 -10.29 2.55 20.83
C HIS A 6 -8.92 2.37 20.19
N ILE A 7 -8.85 2.39 18.85
CA ILE A 7 -7.59 2.36 18.13
C ILE A 7 -7.37 3.70 17.45
N LYS A 8 -6.26 4.35 17.77
CA LYS A 8 -5.80 5.55 17.09
C LYS A 8 -4.67 5.18 16.14
N THR A 9 -4.98 5.18 14.84
CA THR A 9 -3.99 4.86 13.80
C THR A 9 -3.29 6.13 13.33
N TRP A 10 -1.95 6.11 13.33
CA TRP A 10 -1.10 7.12 12.71
C TRP A 10 -0.11 6.46 11.79
N GLY A 11 -0.25 6.67 10.49
CA GLY A 11 0.77 6.17 9.57
C GLY A 11 0.38 6.06 8.12
N CYS A 12 0.65 4.88 7.58
CA CYS A 12 0.44 4.48 6.19
C CYS A 12 -0.66 3.42 6.08
N GLN A 13 -0.94 2.96 4.85
CA GLN A 13 -1.91 1.90 4.57
C GLN A 13 -1.63 0.61 5.36
N MET A 14 -0.35 0.29 5.58
CA MET A 14 0.02 -0.87 6.41
C MET A 14 -0.41 -0.71 7.86
N ASN A 15 -0.35 0.51 8.43
CA ASN A 15 -0.87 0.75 9.77
C ASN A 15 -2.39 0.66 9.84
N GLU A 16 -3.11 1.11 8.79
CA GLU A 16 -4.57 0.93 8.74
C GLU A 16 -4.94 -0.56 8.67
N TYR A 17 -4.24 -1.33 7.83
CA TYR A 17 -4.38 -2.79 7.78
C TYR A 17 -4.07 -3.45 9.14
N ASP A 18 -2.92 -3.12 9.75
CA ASP A 18 -2.53 -3.64 11.06
C ASP A 18 -3.59 -3.30 12.13
N SER A 19 -4.19 -2.09 12.08
CA SER A 19 -5.26 -1.67 13.00
C SER A 19 -6.56 -2.44 12.80
N GLN A 20 -6.95 -2.71 11.55
CA GLN A 20 -8.11 -3.54 11.26
C GLN A 20 -7.90 -4.95 11.80
N LYS A 21 -6.74 -5.57 11.55
CA LYS A 21 -6.42 -6.90 12.07
C LYS A 21 -6.38 -6.95 13.60
N MET A 22 -5.89 -5.89 14.26
CA MET A 22 -5.96 -5.79 15.73
C MET A 22 -7.39 -5.76 16.26
N ALA A 23 -8.30 -5.02 15.58
CA ALA A 23 -9.69 -4.95 15.97
C ALA A 23 -10.39 -6.30 15.80
N GLU A 24 -10.21 -6.95 14.64
CA GLU A 24 -10.77 -8.27 14.34
C GLU A 24 -10.28 -9.33 15.34
N LEU A 25 -8.99 -9.33 15.65
CA LEU A 25 -8.38 -10.27 16.59
C LEU A 25 -8.96 -10.11 18.00
N LEU A 26 -9.06 -8.88 18.50
CA LEU A 26 -9.59 -8.61 19.85
C LEU A 26 -11.09 -8.81 19.97
N ASP A 27 -11.85 -8.59 18.90
CA ASP A 27 -13.26 -8.97 18.83
C ASP A 27 -13.41 -10.49 18.91
N ALA A 28 -12.66 -11.24 18.09
CA ALA A 28 -12.72 -12.69 18.05
C ALA A 28 -12.31 -13.37 19.38
N THR A 29 -11.28 -12.87 20.06
CA THR A 29 -10.76 -13.52 21.28
C THR A 29 -11.43 -13.05 22.57
N ASN A 30 -11.90 -11.81 22.63
CA ASN A 30 -12.32 -11.16 23.87
C ASN A 30 -13.64 -10.36 23.76
N GLY A 31 -14.23 -10.25 22.56
CA GLY A 31 -15.49 -9.54 22.33
C GLY A 31 -15.37 -8.02 22.48
N TYR A 32 -14.21 -7.45 22.14
CA TYR A 32 -14.01 -6.00 22.13
C TYR A 32 -14.71 -5.34 20.95
N GLN A 33 -15.56 -4.35 21.23
CA GLN A 33 -16.21 -3.54 20.20
C GLN A 33 -15.49 -2.20 20.01
N LEU A 34 -15.30 -1.80 18.76
CA LEU A 34 -14.70 -0.50 18.44
C LEU A 34 -15.56 0.66 18.97
N THR A 35 -14.89 1.70 19.44
CA THR A 35 -15.48 3.00 19.80
C THR A 35 -14.63 4.14 19.24
N GLU A 36 -15.29 5.20 18.77
CA GLU A 36 -14.62 6.42 18.34
C GLU A 36 -14.17 7.28 19.54
N ASP A 37 -14.80 7.10 20.69
CA ASP A 37 -14.47 7.83 21.91
C ASP A 37 -13.49 7.05 22.78
N ALA A 38 -12.30 7.60 22.95
CA ALA A 38 -11.26 7.07 23.83
C ALA A 38 -11.70 7.04 25.31
N THR A 39 -12.61 7.92 25.72
CA THR A 39 -13.09 7.98 27.10
C THR A 39 -14.00 6.82 27.45
N ASP A 40 -14.67 6.19 26.48
CA ASP A 40 -15.55 5.04 26.69
C ASP A 40 -14.84 3.68 26.59
N ALA A 41 -13.55 3.67 26.24
CA ALA A 41 -12.78 2.46 26.00
C ALA A 41 -12.26 1.81 27.30
N ASP A 42 -12.18 0.48 27.29
CA ASP A 42 -11.46 -0.33 28.29
C ASP A 42 -10.02 -0.60 27.86
N VAL A 43 -9.78 -0.62 26.54
CA VAL A 43 -8.45 -0.76 25.92
C VAL A 43 -8.28 0.35 24.90
N ILE A 44 -7.17 1.07 24.99
CA ILE A 44 -6.79 2.10 24.03
C ILE A 44 -5.45 1.75 23.41
N LEU A 45 -5.41 1.68 22.07
CA LEU A 45 -4.22 1.34 21.30
C LEU A 45 -3.80 2.52 20.43
N LEU A 46 -2.50 2.86 20.44
CA LEU A 46 -1.91 3.78 19.48
C LEU A 46 -1.06 2.99 18.47
N ASN A 47 -1.51 2.89 17.23
CA ASN A 47 -0.72 2.27 16.16
C ASN A 47 0.10 3.34 15.43
N THR A 48 1.42 3.23 15.45
CA THR A 48 2.34 4.31 15.11
C THR A 48 3.19 4.04 13.87
N CYS A 49 3.61 5.13 13.21
CA CYS A 49 4.52 5.12 12.07
C CYS A 49 5.71 6.03 12.34
N SER A 50 6.92 5.58 12.03
CA SER A 50 8.17 6.30 12.27
C SER A 50 8.59 7.23 11.12
N ILE A 51 7.88 7.19 9.99
CA ILE A 51 8.28 7.84 8.73
C ILE A 51 7.86 9.32 8.67
N ARG A 52 7.04 9.81 9.62
CA ARG A 52 6.63 11.23 9.68
C ARG A 52 7.53 12.05 10.60
N GLU A 53 7.72 13.32 10.28
CA GLU A 53 8.46 14.25 11.13
C GLU A 53 7.80 14.36 12.52
N LYS A 54 8.63 14.36 13.56
CA LYS A 54 8.24 14.40 14.97
C LYS A 54 7.27 13.29 15.40
N ALA A 55 7.42 12.10 14.81
CA ALA A 55 6.57 10.96 15.11
C ALA A 55 6.67 10.56 16.59
N GLN A 56 7.88 10.54 17.15
CA GLN A 56 8.14 10.21 18.54
C GLN A 56 7.49 11.22 19.50
N GLU A 57 7.66 12.52 19.29
CA GLU A 57 7.10 13.57 20.15
C GLU A 57 5.57 13.55 20.12
N LYS A 58 4.97 13.27 18.96
CA LYS A 58 3.52 13.10 18.83
C LYS A 58 3.02 11.94 19.68
N VAL A 59 3.74 10.81 19.70
CA VAL A 59 3.39 9.64 20.53
C VAL A 59 3.39 10.04 22.01
N PHE A 60 4.47 10.63 22.51
CA PHE A 60 4.55 11.03 23.92
C PHE A 60 3.50 12.08 24.30
N HIS A 61 3.20 13.02 23.42
CA HIS A 61 2.15 14.00 23.65
C HIS A 61 0.74 13.35 23.73
N GLN A 62 0.46 12.35 22.89
CA GLN A 62 -0.80 11.60 22.97
C GLN A 62 -0.87 10.72 24.22
N LEU A 63 0.22 10.05 24.58
CA LEU A 63 0.31 9.25 25.81
C LEU A 63 0.09 10.12 27.06
N GLY A 64 0.63 11.33 27.09
CA GLY A 64 0.39 12.28 28.17
C GLY A 64 -1.10 12.64 28.35
N ARG A 65 -1.89 12.67 27.27
CA ARG A 65 -3.34 12.88 27.34
C ARG A 65 -4.08 11.65 27.86
N TRP A 66 -3.69 10.46 27.43
CA TRP A 66 -4.30 9.21 27.89
C TRP A 66 -3.93 8.85 29.32
N LYS A 67 -2.80 9.36 29.84
CA LYS A 67 -2.48 9.26 31.27
C LYS A 67 -3.61 9.80 32.14
N LEU A 68 -4.18 10.96 31.78
CA LEU A 68 -5.30 11.55 32.53
C LEU A 68 -6.53 10.62 32.55
N LEU A 69 -6.81 9.94 31.43
CA LEU A 69 -7.89 8.96 31.36
C LEU A 69 -7.64 7.75 32.24
N LYS A 70 -6.38 7.32 32.37
CA LYS A 70 -6.00 6.20 33.23
C LYS A 70 -5.99 6.58 34.71
N ASP A 71 -5.69 7.83 35.03
CA ASP A 71 -5.84 8.38 36.39
C ASP A 71 -7.33 8.31 36.83
N ASP A 72 -8.27 8.58 35.91
CA ASP A 72 -9.72 8.45 36.15
C ASP A 72 -10.25 7.00 36.07
N LYS A 73 -9.63 6.17 35.22
CA LYS A 73 -9.97 4.75 35.00
C LYS A 73 -8.74 3.86 35.22
N PRO A 74 -8.44 3.43 36.46
CA PRO A 74 -7.23 2.67 36.76
C PRO A 74 -7.13 1.31 36.06
N ASP A 75 -8.25 0.72 35.67
CA ASP A 75 -8.31 -0.55 34.93
C ASP A 75 -8.17 -0.39 33.40
N LEU A 76 -8.01 0.85 32.90
CA LEU A 76 -7.79 1.15 31.49
C LEU A 76 -6.42 0.66 31.02
N ILE A 77 -6.41 -0.11 29.94
CA ILE A 77 -5.19 -0.61 29.32
C ILE A 77 -4.76 0.31 28.19
N ILE A 78 -3.52 0.77 28.25
CA ILE A 78 -2.89 1.61 27.22
C ILE A 78 -1.83 0.77 26.49
N GLY A 79 -2.03 0.60 25.18
CA GLY A 79 -1.10 -0.08 24.29
C GLY A 79 -0.47 0.86 23.26
N VAL A 80 0.80 0.64 22.93
CA VAL A 80 1.51 1.35 21.85
C VAL A 80 2.10 0.33 20.89
N GLY A 81 1.66 0.39 19.63
CA GLY A 81 2.05 -0.51 18.56
C GLY A 81 2.74 0.21 17.40
N GLY A 82 3.33 -0.57 16.50
CA GLY A 82 3.82 -0.09 15.21
C GLY A 82 5.28 0.34 15.19
N CYS A 83 5.70 1.05 14.15
CA CYS A 83 7.13 1.27 13.88
C CYS A 83 7.84 2.14 14.92
N VAL A 84 7.16 3.11 15.55
CA VAL A 84 7.79 3.91 16.63
C VAL A 84 7.95 3.05 17.88
N ALA A 85 6.99 2.16 18.17
CA ALA A 85 7.09 1.23 19.28
C ALA A 85 8.32 0.32 19.16
N SER A 86 8.59 -0.20 17.96
CA SER A 86 9.80 -1.00 17.69
C SER A 86 11.10 -0.21 17.82
N GLN A 87 11.13 1.08 17.49
CA GLN A 87 12.32 1.93 17.64
C GLN A 87 12.60 2.31 19.09
N GLU A 88 11.55 2.62 19.83
CA GLU A 88 11.63 3.32 21.11
C GLU A 88 11.27 2.43 22.31
N GLY A 89 11.06 1.13 22.13
CA GLY A 89 10.43 0.24 23.13
C GLY A 89 10.86 0.50 24.58
N ASP A 90 12.16 0.50 24.86
CA ASP A 90 12.70 0.77 26.20
C ASP A 90 12.52 2.23 26.66
N SER A 91 12.67 3.18 25.74
CA SER A 91 12.48 4.63 25.97
C SER A 91 11.02 4.95 26.30
N ILE A 92 10.05 4.32 25.64
CA ILE A 92 8.62 4.44 25.97
C ILE A 92 8.36 3.92 27.37
N ARG A 93 8.91 2.76 27.73
CA ARG A 93 8.75 2.18 29.08
C ARG A 93 9.31 3.09 30.17
N GLN A 94 10.46 3.72 29.93
CA GLN A 94 11.08 4.64 30.90
C GLN A 94 10.34 5.97 31.02
N ARG A 95 9.91 6.56 29.90
CA ARG A 95 9.29 7.90 29.86
C ARG A 95 7.78 7.89 30.11
N ALA A 96 7.11 6.78 29.82
CA ALA A 96 5.68 6.59 29.97
C ALA A 96 5.38 5.26 30.68
N PRO A 97 5.72 5.13 31.98
CA PRO A 97 5.57 3.87 32.73
C PRO A 97 4.11 3.44 32.94
N PHE A 98 3.15 4.30 32.59
CA PHE A 98 1.72 4.02 32.61
C PHE A 98 1.23 3.28 31.36
N VAL A 99 2.09 3.02 30.37
CA VAL A 99 1.80 2.17 29.20
C VAL A 99 1.94 0.71 29.60
N ASP A 100 0.90 -0.09 29.33
CA ASP A 100 0.84 -1.48 29.76
C ASP A 100 1.40 -2.45 28.70
N VAL A 101 1.16 -2.15 27.43
CA VAL A 101 1.53 -3.04 26.32
C VAL A 101 2.31 -2.28 25.26
N ILE A 102 3.47 -2.78 24.87
CA ILE A 102 4.27 -2.24 23.76
C ILE A 102 4.53 -3.39 22.79
N PHE A 103 4.15 -3.23 21.52
CA PHE A 103 4.30 -4.29 20.52
C PHE A 103 4.78 -3.77 19.17
N GLY A 104 5.51 -4.60 18.44
CA GLY A 104 5.99 -4.32 17.09
C GLY A 104 4.94 -4.61 16.00
N PRO A 105 5.17 -4.18 14.76
CA PRO A 105 4.29 -4.49 13.62
C PRO A 105 4.10 -5.99 13.36
N GLN A 106 5.09 -6.82 13.73
CA GLN A 106 5.08 -8.27 13.49
C GLN A 106 4.48 -9.09 14.64
N THR A 107 4.30 -8.49 15.82
CA THR A 107 3.89 -9.20 17.04
C THR A 107 2.44 -8.90 17.45
N LEU A 108 1.68 -8.18 16.61
CA LEU A 108 0.30 -7.80 16.91
C LEU A 108 -0.64 -8.99 17.17
N HIS A 109 -0.32 -10.17 16.64
CA HIS A 109 -1.07 -11.41 16.87
C HIS A 109 -1.01 -11.89 18.33
N ARG A 110 0.00 -11.46 19.10
CA ARG A 110 0.18 -11.79 20.53
C ARG A 110 -0.54 -10.80 21.44
N LEU A 111 -1.13 -9.73 20.89
CA LEU A 111 -1.81 -8.68 21.64
C LEU A 111 -2.89 -9.21 22.62
N PRO A 112 -3.73 -10.21 22.27
CA PRO A 112 -4.70 -10.78 23.22
C PRO A 112 -4.03 -11.41 24.45
N GLU A 113 -2.89 -12.08 24.27
CA GLU A 113 -2.12 -12.70 25.36
C GLU A 113 -1.47 -11.63 26.24
N MET A 114 -0.88 -10.59 25.62
CA MET A 114 -0.29 -9.46 26.34
C MET A 114 -1.33 -8.73 27.20
N ILE A 115 -2.53 -8.50 26.67
CA ILE A 115 -3.64 -7.89 27.42
C ILE A 115 -4.07 -8.77 28.60
N LYS A 116 -4.18 -10.09 28.40
CA LYS A 116 -4.52 -11.04 29.49
C LYS A 116 -3.45 -11.03 30.59
N GLN A 117 -2.17 -10.95 30.23
CA GLN A 117 -1.06 -10.90 31.19
C GLN A 117 -1.14 -9.65 32.08
N VAL A 118 -1.35 -8.47 31.48
CA VAL A 118 -1.52 -7.21 32.22
C VAL A 118 -2.75 -7.25 33.13
N GLN A 119 -3.85 -7.87 32.68
CA GLN A 119 -5.06 -8.03 33.49
C GLN A 119 -4.86 -8.97 34.69
N GLY A 120 -4.00 -9.99 34.54
CA GLY A 120 -3.70 -10.98 35.59
C GLY A 120 -2.70 -10.49 36.64
N ASP A 121 -1.75 -9.64 36.24
CA ASP A 121 -0.71 -9.08 37.12
C ASP A 121 -0.72 -7.54 37.07
N LYS A 122 -1.57 -6.93 37.91
CA LYS A 122 -1.78 -5.48 37.96
C LYS A 122 -0.46 -4.77 38.28
N GLY A 123 0.07 -4.03 37.30
CA GLY A 123 1.33 -3.28 37.41
C GLY A 123 2.47 -3.83 36.55
N SER A 124 2.27 -4.98 35.88
CA SER A 124 3.20 -5.49 34.88
C SER A 124 3.05 -4.74 33.55
N SER A 125 4.18 -4.45 32.89
CA SER A 125 4.23 -3.95 31.51
C SER A 125 4.84 -5.02 30.61
N VAL A 126 4.21 -5.28 29.48
CA VAL A 126 4.64 -6.29 28.51
C VAL A 126 5.19 -5.60 27.26
N VAL A 127 6.39 -5.98 26.84
CA VAL A 127 7.06 -5.45 25.65
C VAL A 127 7.43 -6.61 24.73
N ASP A 128 6.92 -6.60 23.51
CA ASP A 128 7.30 -7.55 22.47
C ASP A 128 7.45 -6.85 21.12
N ILE A 129 8.68 -6.46 20.81
CA ILE A 129 9.07 -5.78 19.57
C ILE A 129 9.95 -6.68 18.69
N SER A 130 9.86 -8.00 18.88
CA SER A 130 10.59 -8.98 18.09
C SER A 130 10.11 -9.06 16.64
N PHE A 131 10.91 -9.70 15.79
CA PHE A 131 10.63 -9.91 14.36
C PHE A 131 10.50 -11.41 14.05
N PRO A 132 9.39 -12.07 14.45
CA PRO A 132 9.13 -13.45 14.03
C PRO A 132 8.78 -13.49 12.54
N GLU A 133 9.34 -14.46 11.80
CA GLU A 133 9.29 -14.44 10.33
C GLU A 133 7.86 -14.54 9.75
N ILE A 134 7.01 -15.46 10.24
CA ILE A 134 5.68 -15.72 9.63
C ILE A 134 4.55 -15.86 10.66
N GLU A 135 4.86 -16.09 11.95
CA GLU A 135 3.88 -16.46 13.01
C GLU A 135 2.65 -15.54 13.13
N LYS A 136 2.75 -14.29 12.64
CA LYS A 136 1.65 -13.34 12.60
C LYS A 136 0.47 -13.83 11.79
N PHE A 137 0.70 -14.28 10.55
CA PHE A 137 -0.38 -14.56 9.60
C PHE A 137 -1.15 -15.83 9.95
N ASP A 138 -0.47 -16.83 10.51
CA ASP A 138 -1.05 -18.11 10.94
C ASP A 138 -2.09 -17.98 12.08
N ARG A 139 -2.10 -16.83 12.77
CA ARG A 139 -2.92 -16.59 13.96
C ARG A 139 -3.95 -15.48 13.78
N LEU A 140 -4.03 -14.89 12.58
CA LEU A 140 -5.05 -13.88 12.30
C LEU A 140 -6.42 -14.53 12.09
N PRO A 141 -7.51 -13.85 12.48
CA PRO A 141 -8.86 -14.32 12.17
C PRO A 141 -9.11 -14.27 10.66
N GLU A 142 -10.17 -14.97 10.22
CA GLU A 142 -10.65 -14.92 8.84
C GLU A 142 -10.85 -13.46 8.36
N PRO A 143 -10.46 -13.14 7.12
CA PRO A 143 -10.52 -11.78 6.60
C PRO A 143 -11.97 -11.32 6.50
N LYS A 144 -12.24 -10.05 6.87
CA LYS A 144 -13.55 -9.41 6.68
C LYS A 144 -13.45 -8.21 5.75
N ALA A 145 -14.38 -8.12 4.80
CA ALA A 145 -14.48 -6.99 3.88
C ALA A 145 -15.54 -5.98 4.33
N ASP A 146 -15.13 -4.71 4.48
CA ASP A 146 -16.05 -3.58 4.77
C ASP A 146 -16.55 -2.85 3.51
N GLY A 147 -16.23 -3.38 2.33
CA GLY A 147 -16.57 -2.77 1.05
C GLY A 147 -16.00 -3.52 -0.15
N PRO A 148 -16.11 -2.96 -1.36
CA PRO A 148 -15.75 -3.65 -2.59
C PRO A 148 -14.24 -3.66 -2.88
N SER A 149 -13.44 -3.07 -2.01
CA SER A 149 -11.99 -3.05 -2.10
C SER A 149 -11.38 -3.48 -0.79
N ALA A 150 -10.35 -4.33 -0.83
CA ALA A 150 -9.65 -4.81 0.36
C ALA A 150 -8.13 -4.70 0.20
N PHE A 151 -7.44 -4.55 1.34
CA PHE A 151 -5.98 -4.61 1.41
C PHE A 151 -5.55 -6.04 1.74
N VAL A 152 -4.58 -6.56 1.00
CA VAL A 152 -3.99 -7.89 1.24
C VAL A 152 -2.48 -7.71 1.37
N SER A 153 -1.94 -7.93 2.57
CA SER A 153 -0.48 -7.90 2.76
C SER A 153 0.13 -9.16 2.16
N ILE A 154 1.02 -9.07 1.18
CA ILE A 154 1.66 -10.26 0.58
C ILE A 154 3.06 -10.52 1.14
N MET A 155 3.64 -9.53 1.82
CA MET A 155 4.99 -9.60 2.35
C MET A 155 5.20 -8.54 3.43
N GLU A 156 6.21 -8.74 4.27
CA GLU A 156 6.66 -7.79 5.27
C GLU A 156 8.17 -7.56 5.21
N GLY A 157 8.63 -6.47 5.82
CA GLY A 157 10.05 -6.14 5.93
C GLY A 157 10.69 -5.69 4.62
N CYS A 158 11.96 -5.29 4.66
CA CYS A 158 12.66 -4.82 3.47
C CYS A 158 14.17 -5.01 3.57
N SER A 159 14.77 -5.66 2.59
CA SER A 159 16.21 -5.97 2.56
C SER A 159 17.03 -5.02 1.65
N LYS A 160 16.48 -3.88 1.22
CA LYS A 160 17.20 -2.92 0.34
C LYS A 160 18.17 -2.00 1.08
N TYR A 161 17.96 -1.77 2.38
CA TYR A 161 18.82 -0.93 3.24
C TYR A 161 19.20 0.43 2.61
N CYS A 162 18.23 1.14 2.01
CA CYS A 162 18.46 2.50 1.52
C CYS A 162 18.92 3.40 2.68
N THR A 163 19.87 4.31 2.44
CA THR A 163 20.57 5.03 3.52
C THR A 163 19.66 5.92 4.37
N PHE A 164 18.51 6.35 3.84
CA PHE A 164 17.51 7.15 4.55
C PHE A 164 16.37 6.32 5.18
N CYS A 165 16.28 5.03 4.86
CA CYS A 165 15.10 4.23 5.18
C CYS A 165 15.28 3.47 6.49
N VAL A 166 14.33 3.65 7.42
CA VAL A 166 14.37 2.99 8.73
C VAL A 166 13.59 1.67 8.78
N VAL A 167 12.90 1.33 7.69
CA VAL A 167 12.05 0.13 7.61
C VAL A 167 12.79 -1.16 7.95
N PRO A 168 14.01 -1.45 7.44
CA PRO A 168 14.71 -2.70 7.76
C PRO A 168 14.94 -2.89 9.27
N TYR A 169 15.05 -1.79 10.02
CA TYR A 169 15.29 -1.82 11.46
C TYR A 169 14.00 -1.84 12.29
N THR A 170 12.84 -1.57 11.68
CA THR A 170 11.55 -1.47 12.39
C THR A 170 10.51 -2.49 11.95
N ARG A 171 10.77 -3.21 10.85
CA ARG A 171 9.92 -4.27 10.29
C ARG A 171 10.69 -5.52 9.90
N GLY A 172 12.00 -5.58 10.19
CA GLY A 172 12.84 -6.74 9.87
C GLY A 172 13.22 -6.87 8.39
N GLU A 173 13.83 -8.01 8.08
CA GLU A 173 14.20 -8.40 6.71
C GLU A 173 12.96 -8.77 5.88
N GLU A 174 13.15 -8.77 4.56
CA GLU A 174 12.11 -9.09 3.59
C GLU A 174 11.66 -10.55 3.72
N VAL A 175 10.38 -10.76 4.06
CA VAL A 175 9.74 -12.07 4.15
C VAL A 175 8.45 -12.06 3.33
N SER A 176 8.35 -12.98 2.38
CA SER A 176 7.14 -13.17 1.56
C SER A 176 6.21 -14.17 2.24
N ARG A 177 4.90 -13.91 2.17
CA ARG A 177 3.92 -14.91 2.60
C ARG A 177 3.86 -16.08 1.62
N PRO A 178 3.59 -17.31 2.09
CA PRO A 178 3.27 -18.43 1.22
C PRO A 178 2.15 -18.08 0.24
N VAL A 179 2.24 -18.60 -0.98
CA VAL A 179 1.33 -18.25 -2.08
C VAL A 179 -0.08 -18.69 -1.77
N ASP A 180 -0.22 -19.91 -1.26
CA ASP A 180 -1.51 -20.54 -0.97
C ASP A 180 -2.32 -19.72 0.04
N ASP A 181 -1.67 -19.17 1.07
CA ASP A 181 -2.31 -18.33 2.08
C ASP A 181 -2.80 -17.00 1.49
N VAL A 182 -2.02 -16.41 0.57
CA VAL A 182 -2.41 -15.18 -0.12
C VAL A 182 -3.61 -15.44 -1.04
N LEU A 183 -3.58 -16.53 -1.81
CA LEU A 183 -4.69 -16.89 -2.71
C LEU A 183 -5.95 -17.24 -1.92
N LEU A 184 -5.82 -17.96 -0.80
CA LEU A 184 -6.95 -18.27 0.09
C LEU A 184 -7.59 -17.01 0.65
N GLU A 185 -6.80 -16.07 1.17
CA GLU A 185 -7.32 -14.80 1.69
C GLU A 185 -8.03 -13.99 0.58
N VAL A 186 -7.46 -13.94 -0.62
CA VAL A 186 -8.09 -13.25 -1.75
C VAL A 186 -9.39 -13.93 -2.18
N ALA A 187 -9.43 -15.26 -2.25
CA ALA A 187 -10.64 -16.00 -2.59
C ALA A 187 -11.77 -15.77 -1.57
N GLN A 188 -11.44 -15.81 -0.27
CA GLN A 188 -12.40 -15.52 0.80
C GLN A 188 -12.94 -14.09 0.73
N LEU A 189 -12.10 -13.11 0.36
CA LEU A 189 -12.52 -11.73 0.14
C LEU A 189 -13.41 -11.59 -1.10
N ALA A 190 -13.11 -12.33 -2.18
CA ALA A 190 -13.92 -12.35 -3.38
C ALA A 190 -15.34 -12.90 -3.11
N GLU A 191 -15.45 -13.96 -2.31
CA GLU A 191 -16.75 -14.51 -1.86
C GLU A 191 -17.57 -13.50 -1.04
N GLN A 192 -16.91 -12.59 -0.34
CA GLN A 192 -17.56 -11.49 0.41
C GLN A 192 -17.94 -10.30 -0.48
N GLY A 193 -17.69 -10.36 -1.79
CA GLY A 193 -18.04 -9.32 -2.76
C GLY A 193 -16.96 -8.26 -2.96
N VAL A 194 -15.71 -8.51 -2.53
CA VAL A 194 -14.56 -7.67 -2.91
C VAL A 194 -14.29 -7.85 -4.40
N ARG A 195 -14.09 -6.73 -5.09
CA ARG A 195 -13.83 -6.66 -6.54
C ARG A 195 -12.45 -6.09 -6.86
N GLU A 196 -11.90 -5.25 -5.98
CA GLU A 196 -10.54 -4.70 -6.09
C GLU A 196 -9.66 -5.18 -4.92
N VAL A 197 -8.54 -5.84 -5.21
CA VAL A 197 -7.52 -6.17 -4.21
C VAL A 197 -6.32 -5.25 -4.32
N ASN A 198 -5.90 -4.73 -3.18
CA ASN A 198 -4.74 -3.87 -3.04
C ASN A 198 -3.62 -4.62 -2.32
N LEU A 199 -2.67 -5.13 -3.10
CA LEU A 199 -1.51 -5.85 -2.58
C LEU A 199 -0.58 -4.87 -1.83
N LEU A 200 -0.32 -5.18 -0.57
CA LEU A 200 0.50 -4.40 0.33
C LEU A 200 1.80 -5.14 0.67
N GLY A 201 2.84 -4.34 0.88
CA GLY A 201 4.17 -4.76 1.28
C GLY A 201 5.09 -3.56 1.29
N GLN A 202 6.31 -3.72 1.80
CA GLN A 202 7.32 -2.66 1.70
C GLN A 202 8.04 -2.65 0.35
N ASN A 203 7.97 -3.77 -0.40
CA ASN A 203 8.61 -3.91 -1.70
C ASN A 203 7.91 -5.00 -2.53
N VAL A 204 6.64 -4.79 -2.87
CA VAL A 204 5.73 -5.83 -3.39
C VAL A 204 6.27 -6.56 -4.62
N ASN A 205 7.02 -5.87 -5.48
CA ASN A 205 7.56 -6.46 -6.70
C ASN A 205 8.82 -7.32 -6.50
N ALA A 206 9.29 -7.48 -5.25
CA ALA A 206 10.30 -8.48 -4.89
C ALA A 206 9.70 -9.76 -4.30
N TYR A 207 8.36 -9.88 -4.28
CA TYR A 207 7.68 -11.06 -3.75
C TYR A 207 8.21 -12.37 -4.35
N ARG A 208 8.54 -13.30 -3.46
CA ARG A 208 9.05 -14.64 -3.73
C ARG A 208 8.45 -15.57 -2.69
N GLY A 209 7.21 -16.00 -2.94
CA GLY A 209 6.48 -16.87 -2.02
C GLY A 209 6.70 -18.34 -2.33
N ASP A 210 6.77 -19.16 -1.29
CA ASP A 210 6.80 -20.61 -1.44
C ASP A 210 5.41 -21.12 -1.86
N THR A 211 5.41 -22.07 -2.78
CA THR A 211 4.24 -22.85 -3.20
C THR A 211 4.18 -24.16 -2.43
N HIS A 212 3.03 -24.83 -2.40
CA HIS A 212 2.87 -26.15 -1.78
C HIS A 212 3.89 -27.19 -2.28
N ASP A 213 4.30 -27.12 -3.54
CA ASP A 213 5.23 -28.05 -4.18
C ASP A 213 6.72 -27.70 -3.92
N GLY A 214 6.98 -26.64 -3.14
CA GLY A 214 8.34 -26.18 -2.81
C GLY A 214 9.03 -25.36 -3.90
N GLU A 215 8.29 -24.93 -4.92
CA GLU A 215 8.75 -23.96 -5.92
C GLU A 215 8.51 -22.52 -5.45
N ILE A 216 9.23 -21.57 -6.05
CA ILE A 216 9.09 -20.14 -5.75
C ILE A 216 8.15 -19.51 -6.79
N CYS A 217 7.05 -18.94 -6.31
CA CYS A 217 6.19 -18.07 -7.10
C CYS A 217 6.71 -16.64 -7.04
N TYR A 218 6.97 -16.06 -8.22
CA TYR A 218 7.36 -14.66 -8.32
C TYR A 218 6.14 -13.74 -8.29
N PHE A 219 6.38 -12.45 -8.08
CA PHE A 219 5.32 -11.44 -8.09
C PHE A 219 4.48 -11.44 -9.37
N SER A 220 5.12 -11.69 -10.52
CA SER A 220 4.45 -11.73 -11.82
C SER A 220 3.47 -12.91 -11.92
N ASP A 221 3.86 -14.07 -11.42
CA ASP A 221 3.01 -15.26 -11.34
C ASP A 221 1.87 -15.05 -10.35
N LEU A 222 2.15 -14.45 -9.18
CA LEU A 222 1.12 -14.13 -8.18
C LEU A 222 0.02 -13.24 -8.76
N ILE A 223 0.37 -12.20 -9.54
CA ILE A 223 -0.64 -11.35 -10.19
C ILE A 223 -1.51 -12.17 -11.15
N ARG A 224 -0.91 -13.06 -11.95
CA ARG A 224 -1.65 -13.92 -12.89
C ARG A 224 -2.59 -14.87 -12.15
N LEU A 225 -2.13 -15.46 -11.05
CA LEU A 225 -2.94 -16.35 -10.21
C LEU A 225 -4.11 -15.60 -9.58
N ILE A 226 -3.89 -14.42 -9.03
CA ILE A 226 -4.95 -13.58 -8.45
C ILE A 226 -5.96 -13.14 -9.51
N ALA A 227 -5.50 -12.79 -10.71
CA ALA A 227 -6.38 -12.39 -11.81
C ALA A 227 -7.28 -13.53 -12.30
N ALA A 228 -6.89 -14.79 -12.08
CA ALA A 228 -7.71 -15.95 -12.39
C ALA A 228 -8.78 -16.27 -11.34
N ILE A 229 -8.79 -15.57 -10.19
CA ILE A 229 -9.79 -15.78 -9.13
C ILE A 229 -11.10 -15.12 -9.55
N ASP A 230 -12.15 -15.93 -9.67
CA ASP A 230 -13.50 -15.44 -9.93
C ASP A 230 -13.95 -14.45 -8.85
N GLY A 231 -14.38 -13.27 -9.29
CA GLY A 231 -14.85 -12.19 -8.41
C GLY A 231 -13.87 -11.01 -8.27
N ILE A 232 -12.59 -11.22 -8.59
CA ILE A 232 -11.59 -10.14 -8.63
C ILE A 232 -11.48 -9.60 -10.05
N ASP A 233 -11.90 -8.34 -10.26
CA ASP A 233 -11.78 -7.69 -11.58
C ASP A 233 -10.65 -6.67 -11.62
N ARG A 234 -10.08 -6.34 -10.45
CA ARG A 234 -9.05 -5.31 -10.37
C ARG A 234 -7.99 -5.63 -9.33
N ILE A 235 -6.74 -5.57 -9.77
CA ILE A 235 -5.56 -5.76 -8.95
C ILE A 235 -4.80 -4.44 -8.92
N ARG A 236 -4.51 -3.97 -7.72
CA ARG A 236 -3.62 -2.84 -7.47
C ARG A 236 -2.52 -3.30 -6.54
N TYR A 237 -1.35 -2.71 -6.69
CA TYR A 237 -0.32 -2.79 -5.67
C TYR A 237 0.27 -1.40 -5.43
N THR A 238 0.79 -1.20 -4.24
CA THR A 238 1.49 0.03 -3.86
C THR A 238 2.83 -0.34 -3.24
N THR A 239 3.84 0.49 -3.45
CA THR A 239 5.21 0.32 -2.94
C THR A 239 6.02 -0.72 -3.72
N SER A 240 6.68 -0.26 -4.78
CA SER A 240 7.59 -1.07 -5.60
C SER A 240 8.99 -0.47 -5.64
N HIS A 241 10.00 -1.27 -5.96
CA HIS A 241 11.38 -0.82 -6.11
C HIS A 241 11.84 -0.92 -7.57
N PRO A 242 12.43 0.15 -8.17
CA PRO A 242 12.83 0.13 -9.59
C PRO A 242 13.79 -0.97 -10.01
N VAL A 243 14.67 -1.41 -9.10
CA VAL A 243 15.64 -2.51 -9.38
C VAL A 243 14.95 -3.86 -9.51
N GLU A 244 13.81 -4.05 -8.85
CA GLU A 244 13.04 -5.30 -8.87
C GLU A 244 12.01 -5.30 -10.00
N PHE A 245 12.13 -4.38 -10.96
CA PHE A 245 11.22 -4.30 -12.09
C PHE A 245 11.77 -5.10 -13.26
N THR A 246 11.64 -6.42 -13.14
CA THR A 246 12.15 -7.42 -14.08
C THR A 246 11.26 -7.52 -15.34
N PRO A 247 11.76 -8.09 -16.45
CA PRO A 247 11.01 -8.21 -17.70
C PRO A 247 9.68 -8.95 -17.56
N ASP A 248 9.62 -10.01 -16.76
CA ASP A 248 8.40 -10.79 -16.49
C ASP A 248 7.28 -9.95 -15.86
N ILE A 249 7.61 -8.97 -15.02
CA ILE A 249 6.63 -8.02 -14.46
C ILE A 249 6.14 -7.06 -15.53
N ILE A 250 6.99 -6.65 -16.47
CA ILE A 250 6.58 -5.84 -17.63
C ILE A 250 5.59 -6.62 -18.50
N ASP A 251 5.83 -7.92 -18.70
CA ASP A 251 4.97 -8.80 -19.49
C ASP A 251 3.58 -8.99 -18.84
N VAL A 252 3.49 -8.99 -17.51
CA VAL A 252 2.18 -9.01 -16.81
C VAL A 252 1.30 -7.82 -17.20
N TYR A 253 1.88 -6.65 -17.43
CA TYR A 253 1.09 -5.51 -17.93
C TYR A 253 0.57 -5.75 -19.35
N ALA A 254 1.19 -6.59 -20.17
CA ALA A 254 0.63 -6.98 -21.46
C ALA A 254 -0.51 -8.00 -21.32
N ASP A 255 -0.34 -8.94 -20.40
CA ASP A 255 -1.16 -10.16 -20.36
C ASP A 255 -2.39 -10.08 -19.44
N VAL A 256 -2.37 -9.22 -18.41
CA VAL A 256 -3.37 -9.20 -17.32
C VAL A 256 -4.18 -7.90 -17.31
N PRO A 257 -5.39 -7.88 -17.91
CA PRO A 257 -6.27 -6.70 -17.94
C PRO A 257 -6.74 -6.23 -16.56
N GLU A 258 -6.83 -7.13 -15.58
CA GLU A 258 -7.27 -6.83 -14.22
C GLU A 258 -6.24 -5.97 -13.46
N LEU A 259 -4.96 -6.04 -13.84
CA LEU A 259 -3.94 -5.16 -13.29
C LEU A 259 -4.19 -3.72 -13.77
N VAL A 260 -4.27 -2.77 -12.86
CA VAL A 260 -4.62 -1.36 -13.19
C VAL A 260 -3.57 -0.63 -14.03
N ASP A 261 -4.01 0.33 -14.85
CA ASP A 261 -3.17 1.32 -15.57
C ASP A 261 -2.61 2.42 -14.64
N HIS A 262 -2.11 2.02 -13.47
CA HIS A 262 -1.47 2.92 -12.53
C HIS A 262 -0.33 2.24 -11.79
N LEU A 263 0.87 2.78 -11.98
CA LEU A 263 2.08 2.30 -11.35
C LEU A 263 2.67 3.36 -10.41
N HIS A 264 2.71 3.02 -9.12
CA HIS A 264 3.48 3.75 -8.13
C HIS A 264 4.90 3.18 -8.05
N LEU A 265 5.87 3.88 -8.62
CA LEU A 265 7.27 3.46 -8.69
C LEU A 265 8.18 4.57 -8.14
N PRO A 266 8.40 4.61 -6.81
CA PRO A 266 9.26 5.59 -6.17
C PRO A 266 10.65 5.61 -6.78
N VAL A 267 11.11 6.76 -7.28
CA VAL A 267 12.49 6.99 -7.74
C VAL A 267 13.36 7.64 -6.66
N GLN A 268 12.75 8.45 -5.78
CA GLN A 268 13.37 9.26 -4.72
C GLN A 268 14.13 10.51 -5.21
N SER A 269 14.97 10.38 -6.24
CA SER A 269 15.70 11.50 -6.86
C SER A 269 15.89 11.26 -8.37
N GLY A 270 16.08 12.32 -9.16
CA GLY A 270 16.47 12.20 -10.57
C GLY A 270 17.97 12.39 -10.83
N SER A 271 18.78 12.59 -9.78
CA SER A 271 20.25 12.63 -9.91
C SER A 271 20.87 11.29 -9.57
N ASP A 272 21.66 10.74 -10.49
CA ASP A 272 22.41 9.49 -10.27
C ASP A 272 23.36 9.58 -9.08
N ARG A 273 23.93 10.78 -8.83
CA ARG A 273 24.80 11.00 -7.67
C ARG A 273 24.04 10.85 -6.35
N ILE A 274 22.86 11.46 -6.25
CA ILE A 274 22.00 11.36 -5.07
C ILE A 274 21.40 9.97 -4.92
N LEU A 275 20.98 9.33 -6.02
CA LEU A 275 20.53 7.95 -6.02
C LEU A 275 21.61 7.00 -5.45
N ASN A 276 22.87 7.16 -5.85
CA ASN A 276 23.99 6.40 -5.29
C ASN A 276 24.19 6.66 -3.79
N LEU A 277 24.13 7.92 -3.34
CA LEU A 277 24.22 8.26 -1.91
C LEU A 277 23.03 7.71 -1.10
N MET A 278 21.86 7.61 -1.72
CA MET A 278 20.67 6.96 -1.18
C MET A 278 20.78 5.42 -1.15
N LYS A 279 21.85 4.85 -1.73
CA LYS A 279 22.05 3.41 -2.00
C LYS A 279 20.92 2.83 -2.83
N ARG A 280 20.54 3.54 -3.89
CA ARG A 280 19.57 3.11 -4.90
C ARG A 280 20.35 2.47 -6.04
N GLY A 281 20.16 1.16 -6.26
CA GLY A 281 20.90 0.39 -7.27
C GLY A 281 20.45 0.62 -8.72
N HIS A 282 20.04 1.84 -9.08
CA HIS A 282 19.64 2.21 -10.43
C HIS A 282 19.95 3.69 -10.72
N THR A 283 19.97 4.00 -12.00
CA THR A 283 20.15 5.34 -12.55
C THR A 283 18.83 5.90 -13.11
N ALA A 284 18.80 7.22 -13.35
CA ALA A 284 17.69 7.89 -14.00
C ALA A 284 17.44 7.38 -15.43
N ILE A 285 18.48 6.92 -16.14
CA ILE A 285 18.34 6.37 -17.50
C ILE A 285 17.68 4.98 -17.49
N GLU A 286 18.06 4.11 -16.55
CA GLU A 286 17.44 2.78 -16.38
C GLU A 286 15.98 2.93 -15.98
N TYR A 287 15.68 3.82 -15.02
CA TYR A 287 14.32 4.14 -14.60
C TYR A 287 13.45 4.60 -15.79
N LYS A 288 13.95 5.53 -16.62
CA LYS A 288 13.26 5.98 -17.83
C LYS A 288 13.09 4.86 -18.86
N SER A 289 14.06 3.97 -18.99
CA SER A 289 14.00 2.82 -19.90
C SER A 289 12.85 1.88 -19.54
N THR A 290 12.71 1.52 -18.26
CA THR A 290 11.60 0.68 -17.77
C THR A 290 10.25 1.31 -18.06
N ILE A 291 10.07 2.61 -17.77
CA ILE A 291 8.81 3.31 -18.03
C ILE A 291 8.48 3.37 -19.52
N ARG A 292 9.48 3.57 -20.40
CA ARG A 292 9.27 3.56 -21.85
C ARG A 292 8.78 2.20 -22.35
N LYS A 293 9.32 1.09 -21.81
CA LYS A 293 8.85 -0.26 -22.14
C LYS A 293 7.40 -0.45 -21.71
N LEU A 294 7.05 -0.06 -20.49
CA LEU A 294 5.69 -0.14 -19.97
C LEU A 294 4.70 0.71 -20.79
N ARG A 295 5.05 1.96 -21.12
CA ARG A 295 4.20 2.83 -21.95
C ARG A 295 4.01 2.35 -23.38
N LYS A 296 4.94 1.54 -23.91
CA LYS A 296 4.77 0.89 -25.22
C LYS A 296 3.66 -0.16 -25.18
N ILE A 297 3.50 -0.84 -24.04
CA ILE A 297 2.46 -1.84 -23.81
C ILE A 297 1.14 -1.14 -23.46
N ARG A 298 1.20 -0.18 -22.52
CA ARG A 298 0.04 0.58 -22.03
C ARG A 298 0.27 2.08 -22.18
N PRO A 299 -0.15 2.69 -23.31
CA PRO A 299 0.06 4.12 -23.57
C PRO A 299 -0.60 5.04 -22.53
N ASN A 300 -1.68 4.58 -21.90
CA ASN A 300 -2.46 5.34 -20.92
C ASN A 300 -1.95 5.16 -19.47
N LEU A 301 -0.84 4.45 -19.26
CA LEU A 301 -0.31 4.16 -17.93
C LEU A 301 -0.01 5.44 -17.14
N SER A 302 -0.72 5.62 -16.03
CA SER A 302 -0.46 6.70 -15.07
C SER A 302 0.68 6.32 -14.13
N MET A 303 1.59 7.26 -13.88
CA MET A 303 2.76 7.04 -13.05
C MET A 303 2.71 7.91 -11.81
N SER A 304 2.96 7.34 -10.64
CA SER A 304 3.23 8.09 -9.42
C SER A 304 4.58 7.69 -8.82
N SER A 305 5.18 8.57 -8.04
CA SER A 305 6.49 8.34 -7.40
C SER A 305 6.58 9.10 -6.08
N ASP A 306 7.60 8.77 -5.30
CA ASP A 306 8.04 9.55 -4.15
C ASP A 306 9.33 10.31 -4.48
N PHE A 307 9.47 11.51 -3.94
CA PHE A 307 10.64 12.36 -4.05
C PHE A 307 11.11 12.86 -2.67
N ILE A 308 12.42 12.75 -2.41
CA ILE A 308 13.05 13.25 -1.18
C ILE A 308 13.92 14.46 -1.57
N ILE A 309 13.60 15.62 -1.00
CA ILE A 309 14.23 16.90 -1.34
C ILE A 309 15.10 17.39 -0.20
N GLY A 310 16.29 17.89 -0.55
CA GLY A 310 17.28 18.32 0.43
C GLY A 310 17.93 17.15 1.15
N PHE A 311 18.16 16.04 0.43
CA PHE A 311 19.00 14.96 0.93
C PHE A 311 20.40 15.49 1.25
N PRO A 312 21.12 14.97 2.28
CA PRO A 312 22.43 15.49 2.66
C PRO A 312 23.39 15.53 1.48
N GLY A 313 23.92 16.73 1.22
CA GLY A 313 24.81 17.01 0.10
C GLY A 313 24.12 17.26 -1.25
N GLU A 314 22.79 17.43 -1.33
CA GLU A 314 22.07 17.72 -2.60
C GLU A 314 22.41 19.10 -3.17
N SER A 315 23.05 19.13 -4.36
CA SER A 315 23.38 20.37 -5.05
C SER A 315 22.21 20.92 -5.87
N LYS A 316 22.38 22.13 -6.41
CA LYS A 316 21.40 22.73 -7.32
C LYS A 316 21.25 21.90 -8.61
N GLU A 317 22.36 21.41 -9.16
CA GLU A 317 22.38 20.59 -10.37
C GLU A 317 21.63 19.26 -10.17
N ASP A 318 21.72 18.66 -8.98
CA ASP A 318 20.96 17.43 -8.68
C ASP A 318 19.45 17.69 -8.60
N PHE A 319 19.06 18.82 -8.02
CA PHE A 319 17.67 19.25 -7.98
C PHE A 319 17.14 19.51 -9.39
N GLU A 320 17.92 20.19 -10.24
CA GLU A 320 17.57 20.40 -11.64
C GLU A 320 17.44 19.09 -12.43
N ALA A 321 18.32 18.11 -12.17
CA ALA A 321 18.20 16.75 -12.75
C ALA A 321 16.90 16.06 -12.33
N THR A 322 16.49 16.23 -11.06
CA THR A 322 15.20 15.73 -10.55
C THR A 322 14.01 16.40 -11.24
N MET A 323 14.04 17.72 -11.39
CA MET A 323 13.00 18.47 -12.11
C MET A 323 12.92 18.09 -13.60
N LYS A 324 14.07 17.79 -14.22
CA LYS A 324 14.14 17.26 -15.59
C LYS A 324 13.51 15.88 -15.69
N LEU A 325 13.82 14.96 -14.76
CA LEU A 325 13.20 13.63 -14.73
C LEU A 325 11.67 13.71 -14.61
N ILE A 326 11.18 14.57 -13.71
CA ILE A 326 9.74 14.83 -13.55
C ILE A 326 9.12 15.32 -14.86
N SER A 327 9.81 16.23 -15.55
CA SER A 327 9.37 16.77 -16.84
C SER A 327 9.40 15.76 -17.99
N ASP A 328 10.41 14.90 -18.04
CA ASP A 328 10.55 13.85 -19.06
C ASP A 328 9.44 12.79 -18.95
N ILE A 329 9.03 12.46 -17.72
CA ILE A 329 8.08 11.37 -17.47
C ILE A 329 6.64 11.87 -17.45
N GLY A 330 6.36 13.00 -16.80
CA GLY A 330 4.99 13.46 -16.58
C GLY A 330 4.28 12.57 -15.56
N PHE A 331 4.57 12.82 -14.28
CA PHE A 331 3.95 12.09 -13.19
C PHE A 331 2.55 12.62 -12.86
N ASP A 332 1.68 11.70 -12.45
CA ASP A 332 0.41 12.00 -11.78
C ASP A 332 0.65 12.23 -10.28
N MET A 333 -0.40 12.19 -9.45
CA MET A 333 -0.37 12.39 -8.00
C MET A 333 0.79 11.62 -7.35
N SER A 334 1.85 12.36 -7.04
CA SER A 334 3.12 11.88 -6.51
C SER A 334 3.38 12.53 -5.17
N PHE A 335 4.16 11.86 -4.33
CA PHE A 335 4.50 12.36 -3.01
C PHE A 335 5.88 12.99 -3.00
N SER A 336 6.04 14.04 -2.22
CA SER A 336 7.30 14.76 -2.11
C SER A 336 7.48 15.25 -0.69
N PHE A 337 8.65 15.00 -0.11
CA PHE A 337 8.95 15.32 1.27
C PHE A 337 10.33 15.95 1.39
N ILE A 338 10.51 16.83 2.36
CA ILE A 338 11.86 17.24 2.76
C ILE A 338 12.51 16.07 3.48
N TYR A 339 13.78 15.84 3.20
CA TYR A 339 14.58 14.85 3.91
C TYR A 339 14.49 15.08 5.43
N SER A 340 14.20 14.01 6.16
CA SER A 340 14.13 14.00 7.61
C SER A 340 15.05 12.90 8.11
N ALA A 341 16.14 13.30 8.76
CA ALA A 341 17.09 12.37 9.37
C ALA A 341 16.37 11.47 10.36
N ARG A 342 16.62 10.16 10.25
CA ARG A 342 16.04 9.15 11.14
C ARG A 342 17.14 8.54 12.00
N PRO A 343 16.94 8.46 13.33
CA PRO A 343 17.89 7.80 14.21
C PRO A 343 18.21 6.38 13.71
N GLY A 344 19.50 6.04 13.68
CA GLY A 344 19.99 4.73 13.24
C GLY A 344 20.10 4.53 11.72
N THR A 345 19.76 5.52 10.90
CA THR A 345 19.92 5.43 9.44
C THR A 345 21.27 6.02 8.99
N PRO A 346 21.98 5.41 8.03
CA PRO A 346 23.29 5.92 7.57
C PRO A 346 23.27 7.36 7.06
N ALA A 347 22.16 7.81 6.46
CA ALA A 347 22.03 9.17 5.96
C ALA A 347 21.90 10.21 7.09
N ALA A 348 21.56 9.82 8.32
CA ALA A 348 21.45 10.74 9.46
C ALA A 348 22.81 11.29 9.90
N ASP A 349 23.89 10.54 9.65
CA ASP A 349 25.26 10.92 9.99
C ASP A 349 25.99 11.68 8.86
N LEU A 350 25.33 11.86 7.71
CA LEU A 350 25.91 12.59 6.58
C LEU A 350 25.92 14.10 6.84
N PRO A 351 26.99 14.82 6.45
CA PRO A 351 26.99 16.28 6.47
C PRO A 351 25.88 16.85 5.58
N ASP A 352 25.10 17.77 6.13
CA ASP A 352 23.96 18.40 5.45
C ASP A 352 24.24 19.89 5.24
N ASP A 353 24.74 20.21 4.04
CA ASP A 353 25.08 21.58 3.65
C ASP A 353 23.88 22.36 3.07
N VAL A 354 22.69 21.76 3.00
CA VAL A 354 21.51 22.37 2.38
C VAL A 354 20.69 23.08 3.44
N THR A 355 20.50 24.39 3.30
CA THR A 355 19.76 25.18 4.29
C THR A 355 18.27 24.82 4.30
N GLU A 356 17.61 24.94 5.46
CA GLU A 356 16.17 24.66 5.57
C GLU A 356 15.33 25.52 4.60
N GLN A 357 15.76 26.76 4.35
CA GLN A 357 15.13 27.65 3.38
C GLN A 357 15.23 27.08 1.96
N GLU A 358 16.41 26.65 1.52
CA GLU A 358 16.57 26.03 0.20
C GLU A 358 15.74 24.75 0.06
N LYS A 359 15.66 23.91 1.10
CA LYS A 359 14.81 22.70 1.08
C LYS A 359 13.34 23.05 0.85
N LYS A 360 12.84 24.08 1.54
CA LYS A 360 11.46 24.56 1.40
C LYS A 360 11.20 25.16 0.02
N GLU A 361 12.11 25.96 -0.50
CA GLU A 361 12.01 26.55 -1.84
C GLU A 361 12.00 25.46 -2.93
N ARG A 362 12.92 24.50 -2.86
CA ARG A 362 12.99 23.34 -3.79
C ARG A 362 11.72 22.49 -3.71
N LEU A 363 11.24 22.18 -2.51
CA LEU A 363 10.00 21.42 -2.32
C LEU A 363 8.82 22.15 -2.97
N TYR A 364 8.68 23.45 -2.74
CA TYR A 364 7.60 24.25 -3.33
C TYR A 364 7.64 24.23 -4.87
N LEU A 365 8.82 24.42 -5.46
CA LEU A 365 8.98 24.38 -6.92
C LEU A 365 8.58 23.01 -7.50
N LEU A 366 9.01 21.93 -6.86
CA LEU A 366 8.70 20.57 -7.27
C LEU A 366 7.20 20.25 -7.11
N GLN A 367 6.61 20.58 -5.96
CA GLN A 367 5.19 20.37 -5.71
C GLN A 367 4.31 21.11 -6.71
N ASN A 368 4.66 22.35 -7.05
CA ASN A 368 3.96 23.11 -8.08
C ASN A 368 4.04 22.42 -9.43
N ARG A 369 5.21 21.89 -9.81
CA ARG A 369 5.39 21.18 -11.08
C ARG A 369 4.56 19.89 -11.14
N ILE A 370 4.60 19.08 -10.08
CA ILE A 370 3.78 17.85 -9.97
C ILE A 370 2.30 18.20 -10.00
N THR A 371 1.88 19.24 -9.29
CA THR A 371 0.47 19.69 -9.28
C THR A 371 0.01 20.12 -10.67
N GLN A 372 0.84 20.86 -11.41
CA GLN A 372 0.54 21.25 -12.79
C GLN A 372 0.35 20.02 -13.70
N MET A 373 1.23 19.01 -13.59
CA MET A 373 1.13 17.77 -14.36
C MET A 373 -0.10 16.95 -13.99
N ALA A 374 -0.36 16.76 -12.70
CA ALA A 374 -1.55 16.07 -12.22
C ALA A 374 -2.84 16.77 -12.69
N GLN A 375 -2.86 18.10 -12.72
CA GLN A 375 -3.98 18.86 -13.29
C GLN A 375 -4.10 18.68 -14.81
N GLN A 376 -2.99 18.63 -15.54
CA GLN A 376 -3.00 18.35 -16.98
C GLN A 376 -3.59 16.97 -17.28
N ILE A 377 -3.18 15.94 -16.54
CA ILE A 377 -3.74 14.58 -16.65
C ILE A 377 -5.24 14.61 -16.31
N SER A 378 -5.63 15.29 -15.22
CA SER A 378 -7.05 15.41 -14.84
C SER A 378 -7.89 16.07 -15.96
N ARG A 379 -7.34 17.10 -16.61
CA ARG A 379 -8.01 17.79 -17.72
C ARG A 379 -8.08 16.93 -18.98
N GLN A 380 -7.09 16.07 -19.23
CA GLN A 380 -7.14 15.11 -20.33
C GLN A 380 -8.22 14.05 -20.14
N MET A 381 -8.65 13.81 -18.90
CA MET A 381 -9.78 12.92 -18.60
C MET A 381 -11.15 13.59 -18.82
N PHE A 382 -11.22 14.92 -19.01
CA PHE A 382 -12.48 15.61 -19.30
C PHE A 382 -13.12 15.07 -20.57
N ASP A 383 -14.44 14.83 -20.52
CA ASP A 383 -15.26 14.27 -21.60
C ASP A 383 -14.85 12.87 -22.07
N THR A 384 -14.05 12.16 -21.26
CA THR A 384 -13.72 10.75 -21.50
C THR A 384 -14.61 9.83 -20.69
N GLU A 385 -14.81 8.60 -21.19
CA GLU A 385 -15.47 7.53 -20.45
C GLU A 385 -14.44 6.84 -19.56
N GLN A 386 -14.75 6.72 -18.27
CA GLN A 386 -13.88 6.13 -17.26
C GLN A 386 -14.65 5.05 -16.50
N ARG A 387 -14.03 3.87 -16.36
CA ARG A 387 -14.58 2.79 -15.55
C ARG A 387 -14.19 2.98 -14.08
N ILE A 388 -15.18 3.03 -13.20
CA ILE A 388 -14.97 3.22 -11.76
C ILE A 388 -15.58 2.08 -10.96
N LEU A 389 -14.91 1.71 -9.87
CA LEU A 389 -15.49 0.87 -8.83
C LEU A 389 -16.21 1.77 -7.82
N VAL A 390 -17.51 1.57 -7.63
CA VAL A 390 -18.32 2.41 -6.73
C VAL A 390 -18.15 1.94 -5.29
N GLU A 391 -17.61 2.81 -4.42
CA GLU A 391 -17.35 2.47 -3.01
C GLU A 391 -18.55 2.73 -2.10
N GLY A 392 -19.34 3.77 -2.38
CA GLY A 392 -20.41 4.20 -1.48
C GLY A 392 -20.77 5.69 -1.65
N PRO A 393 -21.43 6.31 -0.66
CA PRO A 393 -21.80 7.72 -0.72
C PRO A 393 -20.57 8.64 -0.66
N SER A 394 -20.67 9.80 -1.31
CA SER A 394 -19.64 10.83 -1.25
C SER A 394 -19.56 11.44 0.15
N LYS A 395 -18.33 11.75 0.59
CA LYS A 395 -18.09 12.34 1.92
C LYS A 395 -18.70 13.73 2.07
N LYS A 396 -18.82 14.49 0.99
CA LYS A 396 -19.30 15.88 1.01
C LYS A 396 -20.80 15.99 0.75
N ASN A 397 -21.35 15.08 -0.05
CA ASN A 397 -22.75 15.10 -0.44
C ASN A 397 -23.31 13.67 -0.43
N PRO A 398 -24.11 13.29 0.56
CA PRO A 398 -24.70 11.94 0.64
C PRO A 398 -25.62 11.56 -0.54
N MET A 399 -26.08 12.55 -1.32
CA MET A 399 -26.89 12.34 -2.53
C MET A 399 -26.05 11.98 -3.76
N GLU A 400 -24.73 12.10 -3.67
CA GLU A 400 -23.78 11.66 -4.70
C GLU A 400 -23.13 10.34 -4.25
N LEU A 401 -22.85 9.46 -5.19
CA LEU A 401 -21.98 8.32 -4.99
C LEU A 401 -20.54 8.69 -5.30
N ARG A 402 -19.60 7.93 -4.73
CA ARG A 402 -18.17 8.01 -5.05
C ARG A 402 -17.67 6.67 -5.56
N GLY A 403 -16.78 6.73 -6.54
CA GLY A 403 -16.01 5.57 -6.99
C GLY A 403 -14.59 5.93 -7.35
N ARG A 404 -13.76 4.91 -7.62
CA ARG A 404 -12.36 5.08 -7.99
C ARG A 404 -12.07 4.57 -9.40
N THR A 405 -11.40 5.41 -10.18
CA THR A 405 -10.81 5.05 -11.47
C THR A 405 -9.58 4.15 -11.30
N GLU A 406 -9.07 3.60 -12.40
CA GLU A 406 -7.83 2.83 -12.41
C GLU A 406 -6.63 3.65 -11.93
N ASN A 407 -6.53 4.93 -12.30
CA ASN A 407 -5.52 5.86 -11.78
C ASN A 407 -5.81 6.41 -10.37
N ASN A 408 -6.65 5.70 -9.61
CA ASN A 408 -6.91 5.93 -8.18
C ASN A 408 -7.52 7.31 -7.87
N ARG A 409 -8.19 7.94 -8.84
CA ARG A 409 -8.88 9.21 -8.67
C ARG A 409 -10.31 8.97 -8.21
N VAL A 410 -10.74 9.78 -7.25
CA VAL A 410 -12.13 9.76 -6.77
C VAL A 410 -13.00 10.49 -7.77
N VAL A 411 -14.04 9.82 -8.26
CA VAL A 411 -15.10 10.42 -9.09
C VAL A 411 -16.37 10.48 -8.26
N ASN A 412 -17.00 11.65 -8.18
CA ASN A 412 -18.32 11.82 -7.60
C ASN A 412 -19.36 11.94 -8.71
N PHE A 413 -20.47 11.22 -8.60
CA PHE A 413 -21.51 11.20 -9.62
C PHE A 413 -22.88 10.93 -8.98
N VAL A 414 -23.96 11.28 -9.69
CA VAL A 414 -25.33 10.95 -9.26
C VAL A 414 -25.71 9.60 -9.86
N GLY A 415 -26.19 8.69 -9.01
CA GLY A 415 -26.61 7.35 -9.44
C GLY A 415 -27.40 6.62 -8.35
N PRO A 416 -28.09 5.52 -8.69
CA PRO A 416 -28.87 4.75 -7.73
C PRO A 416 -27.95 4.00 -6.75
N HIS A 417 -28.30 3.92 -5.47
CA HIS A 417 -27.48 3.21 -4.45
C HIS A 417 -27.25 1.73 -4.75
N THR A 418 -28.03 1.12 -5.66
CA THR A 418 -27.90 -0.28 -6.07
C THR A 418 -26.58 -0.58 -6.79
N VAL A 419 -25.85 0.42 -7.29
CA VAL A 419 -24.56 0.21 -7.97
C VAL A 419 -23.37 0.23 -7.00
N ILE A 420 -23.59 0.41 -5.70
CA ILE A 420 -22.51 0.33 -4.71
C ILE A 420 -21.90 -1.09 -4.74
N GLY A 421 -20.58 -1.15 -4.87
CA GLY A 421 -19.82 -2.40 -5.03
C GLY A 421 -19.73 -2.94 -6.46
N GLN A 422 -20.28 -2.21 -7.44
CA GLN A 422 -20.23 -2.58 -8.86
C GLN A 422 -19.29 -1.68 -9.65
N PHE A 423 -18.90 -2.14 -10.83
CA PHE A 423 -18.25 -1.30 -11.84
C PHE A 423 -19.29 -0.55 -12.65
N VAL A 424 -19.04 0.74 -12.87
CA VAL A 424 -19.87 1.58 -13.74
C VAL A 424 -18.97 2.40 -14.66
N ASP A 425 -19.46 2.71 -15.85
CA ASP A 425 -18.82 3.66 -16.74
C ASP A 425 -19.42 5.05 -16.52
N VAL A 426 -18.56 6.03 -16.26
CA VAL A 426 -18.94 7.43 -16.07
C VAL A 426 -18.28 8.31 -17.11
N ARG A 427 -18.99 9.33 -17.58
CA ARG A 427 -18.41 10.39 -18.40
C ARG A 427 -17.90 11.47 -17.48
N ILE A 428 -16.62 11.82 -17.55
CA ILE A 428 -16.08 12.87 -16.70
C ILE A 428 -16.54 14.24 -17.22
N THR A 429 -17.26 14.99 -16.39
CA THR A 429 -17.81 16.31 -16.71
C THR A 429 -17.05 17.45 -16.08
N GLU A 430 -16.29 17.19 -15.02
CA GLU A 430 -15.50 18.23 -14.36
C GLU A 430 -14.24 17.65 -13.71
N ALA A 431 -13.12 18.35 -13.86
CA ALA A 431 -11.86 18.04 -13.20
C ALA A 431 -11.59 19.05 -12.07
N LEU A 432 -11.90 18.67 -10.83
CA LEU A 432 -11.58 19.46 -9.63
C LEU A 432 -10.13 19.17 -9.18
N PRO A 433 -9.54 19.97 -8.28
CA PRO A 433 -8.14 19.79 -7.89
C PRO A 433 -7.78 18.39 -7.35
N ASN A 434 -8.68 17.75 -6.61
CA ASN A 434 -8.43 16.47 -5.92
C ASN A 434 -9.47 15.38 -6.23
N SER A 435 -10.40 15.65 -7.16
CA SER A 435 -11.49 14.73 -7.50
C SER A 435 -12.03 15.05 -8.88
N LEU A 436 -12.72 14.10 -9.48
CA LEU A 436 -13.47 14.32 -10.70
C LEU A 436 -14.97 14.33 -10.38
N ARG A 437 -15.75 14.91 -11.28
CA ARG A 437 -17.20 14.72 -11.35
C ARG A 437 -17.55 14.09 -12.67
N GLY A 438 -18.62 13.31 -12.67
CA GLY A 438 -19.10 12.70 -13.89
C GLY A 438 -20.56 12.34 -13.83
N ASP A 439 -21.06 11.93 -14.99
CA ASP A 439 -22.41 11.42 -15.18
C ASP A 439 -22.36 9.93 -15.48
N LEU A 440 -23.27 9.17 -14.87
CA LEU A 440 -23.41 7.72 -15.10
C LEU A 440 -23.83 7.47 -16.56
N ILE A 441 -23.05 6.65 -17.28
CA ILE A 441 -23.37 6.24 -18.66
C ILE A 441 -23.97 4.84 -18.67
N ARG A 442 -23.28 3.89 -18.04
CA ARG A 442 -23.63 2.46 -18.05
C ARG A 442 -23.42 1.85 -16.67
N THR A 443 -24.34 0.98 -16.29
CA THR A 443 -24.22 0.10 -15.13
C THR A 443 -23.60 -1.24 -15.52
N GLU A 444 -23.09 -1.98 -14.55
CA GLU A 444 -22.46 -3.30 -14.77
C GLU A 444 -23.34 -4.24 -15.61
N SER A 445 -24.66 -4.21 -15.39
CA SER A 445 -25.64 -5.02 -16.13
C SER A 445 -25.67 -4.78 -17.65
N GLU A 446 -25.26 -3.58 -18.08
CA GLU A 446 -25.22 -3.17 -19.49
C GLU A 446 -23.84 -3.42 -20.12
N MET A 447 -22.84 -3.71 -19.30
CA MET A 447 -21.43 -3.83 -19.71
C MET A 447 -21.02 -5.27 -20.04
N ASN A 448 -21.89 -6.26 -19.78
CA ASN A 448 -21.59 -7.70 -19.87
C ASN A 448 -20.29 -8.09 -19.14
N LEU A 449 -19.93 -7.35 -18.09
CA LEU A 449 -18.90 -7.76 -17.15
C LEU A 449 -19.51 -8.94 -16.38
N ARG A 450 -18.89 -10.13 -16.48
CA ARG A 450 -19.42 -11.46 -16.12
C ARG A 450 -20.24 -12.12 -17.24
N ARG A 451 -19.56 -12.75 -18.19
CA ARG A 451 -19.98 -14.13 -18.52
C ARG A 451 -19.52 -14.96 -17.34
N GLU A 452 -20.42 -15.67 -16.67
CA GLU A 452 -20.03 -16.81 -15.84
C GLU A 452 -19.23 -17.75 -16.76
N VAL A 453 -17.91 -17.68 -16.69
CA VAL A 453 -17.07 -18.61 -17.43
C VAL A 453 -16.88 -19.76 -16.47
N ALA A 454 -17.68 -20.81 -16.62
CA ALA A 454 -17.41 -22.06 -15.91
C ALA A 454 -15.91 -22.41 -16.08
N PRO A 455 -15.22 -22.97 -15.07
CA PRO A 455 -13.79 -23.30 -15.18
C PRO A 455 -13.44 -24.09 -16.47
N SER A 456 -14.37 -24.90 -16.97
CA SER A 456 -14.28 -25.60 -18.25
C SER A 456 -14.14 -24.67 -19.47
N ALA A 457 -14.78 -23.51 -19.48
CA ALA A 457 -14.71 -22.54 -20.56
C ALA A 457 -13.40 -21.71 -20.51
N ILE A 458 -12.74 -21.56 -19.36
CA ILE A 458 -11.38 -21.00 -19.24
C ILE A 458 -10.37 -21.95 -19.88
N LEU A 459 -10.45 -23.25 -19.57
CA LEU A 459 -9.64 -24.30 -20.19
C LEU A 459 -9.85 -24.37 -21.72
N THR A 460 -11.09 -24.15 -22.17
CA THR A 460 -11.41 -24.11 -23.61
C THR A 460 -10.81 -22.87 -24.29
N LYS A 461 -10.72 -21.74 -23.59
CA LYS A 461 -10.11 -20.50 -24.11
C LYS A 461 -8.59 -20.60 -24.24
N ALA A 462 -7.93 -21.28 -23.29
CA ALA A 462 -6.52 -21.63 -23.36
C ALA A 462 -6.23 -22.64 -24.49
N ALA A 463 -7.14 -23.60 -24.72
CA ALA A 463 -7.04 -24.57 -25.81
C ALA A 463 -7.41 -24.00 -27.19
N ALA A 464 -8.22 -22.94 -27.25
CA ALA A 464 -8.64 -22.25 -28.47
C ALA A 464 -7.73 -21.08 -28.87
N ALA A 465 -6.69 -20.77 -28.09
CA ALA A 465 -5.60 -19.94 -28.54
C ALA A 465 -4.84 -20.72 -29.64
N GLU A 466 -5.22 -20.49 -30.90
CA GLU A 466 -4.53 -21.06 -32.05
C GLU A 466 -3.03 -20.80 -31.90
N PRO A 467 -2.16 -21.82 -32.09
CA PRO A 467 -0.73 -21.57 -32.15
C PRO A 467 -0.49 -20.56 -33.27
N LYS A 468 0.24 -19.49 -32.97
CA LYS A 468 0.76 -18.56 -33.98
C LYS A 468 1.34 -19.40 -35.12
N PRO A 469 1.04 -19.10 -36.39
CA PRO A 469 1.60 -19.86 -37.49
C PRO A 469 3.12 -19.78 -37.39
N ASP A 470 3.73 -20.95 -37.22
CA ASP A 470 5.16 -21.20 -37.25
C ASP A 470 5.76 -20.51 -38.49
N THR A 471 6.53 -19.44 -38.27
CA THR A 471 7.53 -19.00 -39.25
C THR A 471 8.69 -19.99 -39.19
N VAL A 472 8.55 -21.12 -39.89
CA VAL A 472 9.64 -22.05 -40.14
C VAL A 472 10.10 -21.90 -41.59
N ASN A 473 11.41 -21.60 -41.71
CA ASN A 473 12.17 -21.47 -42.95
C ASN A 473 12.12 -22.73 -43.83
N GLU A 474 12.37 -22.52 -45.13
CA GLU A 474 12.31 -23.43 -46.29
C GLU A 474 13.15 -24.73 -46.27
N ILE A 475 13.48 -25.32 -45.12
CA ILE A 475 14.20 -26.61 -45.10
C ILE A 475 13.44 -27.59 -44.21
N GLY A 476 12.41 -28.18 -44.81
CA GLY A 476 11.46 -29.09 -44.17
C GLY A 476 12.08 -30.40 -43.71
N VAL A 477 12.32 -30.51 -42.40
CA VAL A 477 12.36 -31.80 -41.69
C VAL A 477 11.75 -31.60 -40.30
N ALA A 478 10.66 -32.31 -40.03
CA ALA A 478 10.03 -32.43 -38.72
C ALA A 478 10.25 -33.84 -38.17
N THR A 479 10.62 -33.96 -36.89
CA THR A 479 10.50 -35.20 -36.08
C THR A 479 10.61 -34.81 -34.61
N PHE A 480 9.49 -34.70 -33.90
CA PHE A 480 8.78 -35.74 -33.12
C PHE A 480 9.28 -35.82 -31.67
N VAL A 481 8.30 -35.70 -30.79
CA VAL A 481 8.33 -35.51 -29.33
C VAL A 481 8.26 -36.88 -28.63
N PRO A 482 8.94 -37.05 -27.49
CA PRO A 482 8.18 -37.27 -26.25
C PRO A 482 8.26 -36.08 -25.29
#